data_AF-B5HNU2-F1
#
_entry.id   AF-B5HNU2-F1
#
_cell.length_a   1.000
_cell.length_b   1.000
_cell.length_c   1.000
_cell.angle_alpha   90.00
_cell.angle_beta   90.00
_cell.angle_gamma   90.00
#
_symmetry.space_group_name_H-M   'P 1'
#
loop_
_entity.id
_entity.type
_entity.pdbx_description
1 polymer ?
#
loop_
_entity_poly.entity_id
_entity_poly.type
_entity_poly.pdbx_seq_one_letter_code
_entity_poly.pdbx_strand_id
1 'polypeptide(L)'
;MGASAYTKERMEEAARGARTLSEACERLGVDPKSWKRRYVHERMKKLGVDVSHFEREGVKWTREVLEPVVAVSTSVNEVLRRLGLGMVGGHHTNISRRIKAHGIDTSHFSLVVRTERQRYNQRRRTAQEILVEDTSADARRVPSSRLKRAMREEGVDERCALCGIEGVWLGEPLPLEVDHIDGNWRNNRIGNLRLLCPNCHSTTDSYRGRGKGRAA
;
A
#
# COMPACT_ATOMS: atom_id res chain seq x y z
N MET A 1 2.88 -46.70 0.68
CA MET A 1 3.21 -45.32 1.12
C MET A 1 4.38 -44.84 0.27
N GLY A 2 4.11 -44.00 -0.74
CA GLY A 2 5.19 -43.45 -1.58
C GLY A 2 6.07 -42.53 -0.73
N ALA A 3 7.39 -42.63 -0.90
CA ALA A 3 8.33 -41.73 -0.25
C ALA A 3 7.93 -40.28 -0.55
N SER A 4 7.82 -39.44 0.48
CA SER A 4 7.58 -38.00 0.33
C SER A 4 8.56 -37.44 -0.70
N ALA A 5 8.05 -36.73 -1.71
CA ALA A 5 8.91 -36.07 -2.71
C ALA A 5 9.93 -35.09 -2.07
N TYR A 6 9.69 -34.68 -0.83
CA TYR A 6 10.56 -33.86 0.00
C TYR A 6 11.15 -34.70 1.15
N THR A 7 12.13 -35.54 0.83
CA THR A 7 12.96 -36.22 1.83
C THR A 7 13.98 -35.25 2.42
N LYS A 8 14.59 -35.62 3.55
CA LYS A 8 15.58 -34.78 4.22
C LYS A 8 16.81 -34.58 3.32
N GLU A 9 17.29 -35.67 2.74
CA GLU A 9 18.48 -35.72 1.88
C GLU A 9 18.32 -34.78 0.68
N ARG A 10 17.16 -34.85 0.01
CA ARG A 10 16.84 -33.99 -1.14
C ARG A 10 16.75 -32.51 -0.76
N MET A 11 16.23 -32.22 0.43
CA MET A 11 16.15 -30.84 0.93
C MET A 11 17.53 -30.30 1.35
N GLU A 12 18.40 -31.13 1.91
CA GLU A 12 19.79 -30.76 2.24
C GLU A 12 20.62 -30.49 0.98
N GLU A 13 20.47 -31.32 -0.05
CA GLU A 13 21.13 -31.11 -1.34
C GLU A 13 20.68 -29.78 -1.99
N ALA A 14 19.37 -29.55 -2.03
CA ALA A 14 18.81 -28.31 -2.56
C ALA A 14 19.24 -27.07 -1.75
N ALA A 15 19.32 -27.18 -0.41
CA ALA A 15 19.74 -26.09 0.45
C ALA A 15 21.24 -25.79 0.33
N ARG A 16 22.08 -26.82 0.23
CA ARG A 16 23.55 -26.66 0.09
C ARG A 16 23.93 -25.94 -1.20
N GLY A 17 23.21 -26.22 -2.29
CA GLY A 17 23.43 -25.56 -3.58
C GLY A 17 22.85 -24.15 -3.68
N ALA A 18 22.03 -23.71 -2.73
CA ALA A 18 21.28 -22.48 -2.82
C ALA A 18 21.77 -21.43 -1.83
N ARG A 19 21.86 -20.18 -2.29
CA ARG A 19 22.06 -19.01 -1.41
C ARG A 19 20.74 -18.48 -0.86
N THR A 20 19.62 -18.94 -1.43
CA THR A 20 18.31 -18.42 -1.09
C THR A 20 17.22 -19.49 -1.10
N LEU A 21 16.06 -19.20 -0.49
CA LEU A 21 14.94 -20.12 -0.46
C LEU A 21 14.28 -20.30 -1.84
N SER A 22 14.26 -19.28 -2.71
CA SER A 22 13.77 -19.41 -4.09
C SER A 22 14.65 -20.36 -4.87
N GLU A 23 15.96 -20.14 -4.80
CA GLU A 23 16.96 -20.96 -5.45
C GLU A 23 16.87 -22.44 -4.97
N ALA A 24 16.57 -22.65 -3.69
CA ALA A 24 16.31 -23.99 -3.16
C ALA A 24 14.98 -24.58 -3.67
N CYS A 25 13.92 -23.76 -3.80
CA CYS A 25 12.65 -24.19 -4.38
C CYS A 25 12.79 -24.58 -5.86
N GLU A 26 13.53 -23.81 -6.66
CA GLU A 26 13.81 -24.11 -8.08
C GLU A 26 14.52 -25.45 -8.23
N ARG A 27 15.53 -25.71 -7.40
CA ARG A 27 16.25 -27.00 -7.36
C ARG A 27 15.35 -28.17 -6.95
N LEU A 28 14.30 -27.91 -6.18
CA LEU A 28 13.28 -28.90 -5.84
C LEU A 28 12.18 -29.04 -6.91
N GLY A 29 12.23 -28.28 -8.01
CA GLY A 29 11.20 -28.26 -9.04
C GLY A 29 9.91 -27.55 -8.59
N VAL A 30 10.00 -26.66 -7.60
CA VAL A 30 8.89 -25.89 -7.05
C VAL A 30 9.02 -24.45 -7.51
N ASP A 31 7.95 -23.91 -8.11
CA ASP A 31 7.88 -22.48 -8.42
C ASP A 31 8.07 -21.63 -7.15
N PRO A 32 9.11 -20.77 -7.08
CA PRO A 32 9.38 -19.91 -5.94
C PRO A 32 8.27 -18.94 -5.57
N LYS A 33 7.38 -18.60 -6.52
CA LYS A 33 6.24 -17.71 -6.32
C LYS A 33 4.98 -18.46 -5.87
N SER A 34 5.00 -19.79 -5.87
CA SER A 34 3.90 -20.63 -5.44
C SER A 34 3.74 -20.65 -3.92
N TRP A 35 2.51 -20.92 -3.44
CA TRP A 35 2.21 -21.17 -2.04
C TRP A 35 3.06 -22.30 -1.43
N LYS A 36 3.53 -23.25 -2.27
CA LYS A 36 4.40 -24.37 -1.88
C LYS A 36 5.75 -23.90 -1.32
N ARG A 37 6.23 -22.70 -1.66
CA ARG A 37 7.46 -22.11 -1.09
C ARG A 37 7.44 -22.11 0.44
N ARG A 38 6.30 -21.73 1.04
CA ARG A 38 6.13 -21.72 2.50
C ARG A 38 6.19 -23.14 3.07
N TYR A 39 5.53 -24.09 2.41
CA TYR A 39 5.54 -25.49 2.81
C TYR A 39 6.96 -26.08 2.80
N VAL A 40 7.74 -25.81 1.74
CA VAL A 40 9.13 -26.25 1.61
C VAL A 40 9.99 -25.72 2.76
N HIS A 41 9.89 -24.44 3.08
CA HIS A 41 10.65 -23.81 4.17
C HIS A 41 10.31 -24.39 5.55
N GLU A 42 9.02 -24.55 5.88
CA GLU A 42 8.59 -25.16 7.14
C GLU A 42 9.03 -26.63 7.24
N ARG A 43 9.03 -27.34 6.10
CA ARG A 43 9.47 -28.73 6.04
C ARG A 43 10.99 -28.86 6.24
N MET A 44 11.80 -27.98 5.64
CA MET A 44 13.25 -27.91 5.88
C MET A 44 13.56 -27.73 7.36
N LYS A 45 12.89 -26.77 8.02
CA LYS A 45 13.03 -26.56 9.47
C LYS A 45 12.64 -27.80 10.28
N LYS A 46 11.50 -28.41 9.96
CA LYS A 46 11.02 -29.62 10.67
C LYS A 46 11.98 -30.80 10.54
N LEU A 47 12.70 -30.90 9.41
CA LEU A 47 13.66 -31.96 9.15
C LEU A 47 15.09 -31.63 9.64
N GLY A 48 15.30 -30.44 10.20
CA GLY A 48 16.60 -29.98 10.70
C GLY A 48 17.61 -29.68 9.59
N VAL A 49 17.14 -29.30 8.41
CA VAL A 49 18.00 -28.85 7.31
C VAL A 49 18.54 -27.47 7.66
N ASP A 50 19.85 -27.29 7.57
CA ASP A 50 20.47 -25.98 7.76
C ASP A 50 20.06 -25.03 6.62
N VAL A 51 19.41 -23.94 7.01
CA VAL A 51 18.94 -22.86 6.14
C VAL A 51 19.39 -21.49 6.67
N SER A 52 20.34 -21.49 7.62
CA SER A 52 20.83 -20.27 8.26
C SER A 52 21.63 -19.37 7.30
N HIS A 53 22.23 -19.97 6.28
CA HIS A 53 22.95 -19.30 5.21
C HIS A 53 22.05 -18.68 4.14
N PHE A 54 20.74 -18.93 4.16
CA PHE A 54 19.83 -18.35 3.18
C PHE A 54 19.70 -16.83 3.34
N GLU A 55 20.02 -16.10 2.28
CA GLU A 55 19.82 -14.67 2.20
C GLU A 55 18.32 -14.33 2.16
N ARG A 56 17.96 -13.16 2.70
CA ARG A 56 16.58 -12.67 2.67
C ARG A 56 16.22 -12.21 1.25
N GLU A 57 15.33 -12.97 0.63
CA GLU A 57 14.79 -12.62 -0.68
C GLU A 57 13.53 -11.76 -0.61
N GLY A 58 13.23 -11.08 -1.72
CA GLY A 58 12.00 -10.30 -1.87
C GLY A 58 12.06 -8.92 -1.20
N VAL A 59 13.24 -8.47 -0.77
CA VAL A 59 13.43 -7.08 -0.34
C VAL A 59 13.53 -6.20 -1.59
N LYS A 60 12.37 -5.77 -2.10
CA LYS A 60 12.28 -4.87 -3.28
C LYS A 60 13.08 -3.56 -3.11
N TRP A 61 13.31 -3.14 -1.86
CA TRP A 61 13.97 -1.88 -1.50
C TRP A 61 15.27 -2.15 -0.74
N THR A 62 16.27 -2.66 -1.45
CA THR A 62 17.61 -2.84 -0.92
C THR A 62 18.34 -1.49 -0.83
N ARG A 63 19.49 -1.48 -0.16
CA ARG A 63 20.31 -0.27 -0.04
C ARG A 63 20.81 0.18 -1.42
N GLU A 64 21.25 -0.77 -2.24
CA GLU A 64 21.80 -0.54 -3.59
C GLU A 64 20.78 0.10 -4.52
N VAL A 65 19.48 -0.19 -4.33
CA VAL A 65 18.39 0.44 -5.08
C VAL A 65 18.07 1.83 -4.56
N LEU A 66 18.05 2.01 -3.24
CA LEU A 66 17.60 3.26 -2.61
C LEU A 66 18.68 4.35 -2.59
N GLU A 67 19.93 3.99 -2.31
CA GLU A 67 21.06 4.92 -2.14
C GLU A 67 21.30 5.84 -3.35
N PRO A 68 21.42 5.35 -4.61
CA PRO A 68 21.59 6.23 -5.76
C PRO A 68 20.38 7.15 -5.98
N VAL A 69 19.16 6.68 -5.68
CA VAL A 69 17.94 7.47 -5.85
C VAL A 69 17.81 8.54 -4.78
N VAL A 70 18.18 8.23 -3.53
CA VAL A 70 18.18 9.18 -2.41
C VAL A 70 19.22 10.27 -2.64
N ALA A 71 20.42 9.92 -3.11
CA ALA A 71 21.50 10.88 -3.37
C ALA A 71 21.10 12.00 -4.36
N VAL A 72 20.30 11.67 -5.38
CA VAL A 72 19.84 12.63 -6.39
C VAL A 72 18.48 13.27 -6.07
N SER A 73 17.86 12.92 -4.94
CA SER A 73 16.54 13.42 -4.54
C SER A 73 16.66 14.49 -3.47
N THR A 74 15.69 15.41 -3.46
CA THR A 74 15.56 16.48 -2.46
C THR A 74 14.50 16.18 -1.39
N SER A 75 13.70 15.13 -1.58
CA SER A 75 12.68 14.70 -0.62
C SER A 75 12.28 13.23 -0.81
N VAL A 76 11.66 12.63 0.20
CA VAL A 76 11.10 11.26 0.10
C VAL A 76 10.05 11.15 -1.01
N ASN A 77 9.26 12.19 -1.26
CA ASN A 77 8.29 12.18 -2.37
C ASN A 77 8.98 12.09 -3.73
N GLU A 78 10.11 12.77 -3.89
CA GLU A 78 10.91 12.66 -5.10
C GLU A 78 11.52 11.26 -5.26
N VAL A 79 11.98 10.67 -4.16
CA VAL A 79 12.43 9.26 -4.15
C VAL A 79 11.30 8.35 -4.64
N LEU A 80 10.07 8.50 -4.13
CA LEU A 80 8.93 7.71 -4.58
C LEU A 80 8.67 7.86 -6.08
N ARG A 81 8.67 9.10 -6.61
CA ARG A 81 8.48 9.37 -8.04
C ARG A 81 9.55 8.70 -8.90
N ARG A 82 10.83 8.84 -8.52
CA ARG A 82 11.96 8.24 -9.24
C ARG A 82 11.93 6.71 -9.20
N LEU A 83 11.37 6.12 -8.15
CA LEU A 83 11.11 4.67 -8.05
C LEU A 83 9.84 4.22 -8.80
N GLY A 84 9.12 5.13 -9.48
CA GLY A 84 7.87 4.84 -10.17
C GLY A 84 6.70 4.51 -9.23
N LEU A 85 6.80 4.91 -7.95
CA LEU A 85 5.77 4.65 -6.94
C LEU A 85 4.80 5.83 -6.84
N GLY A 86 3.51 5.53 -6.85
CA GLY A 86 2.48 6.52 -6.56
C GLY A 86 2.55 7.02 -5.11
N MET A 87 2.18 8.28 -4.88
CA MET A 87 2.10 8.91 -3.55
C MET A 87 0.87 8.48 -2.73
N VAL A 88 0.33 7.29 -3.01
CA VAL A 88 -0.87 6.75 -2.36
C VAL A 88 -0.54 5.51 -1.54
N GLY A 89 -1.28 5.30 -0.45
CA GLY A 89 -1.10 4.15 0.42
C GLY A 89 0.12 4.26 1.35
N GLY A 90 0.67 3.10 1.75
CA GLY A 90 1.75 3.00 2.74
C GLY A 90 3.17 3.15 2.16
N HIS A 91 3.33 3.50 0.88
CA HIS A 91 4.63 3.55 0.22
C HIS A 91 5.61 4.52 0.87
N HIS A 92 5.16 5.74 1.16
CA HIS A 92 6.00 6.74 1.83
C HIS A 92 6.55 6.19 3.16
N THR A 93 5.67 5.70 4.03
CA THR A 93 6.07 5.11 5.32
C THR A 93 7.00 3.91 5.15
N ASN A 94 6.75 3.06 4.15
CA ASN A 94 7.60 1.90 3.87
C ASN A 94 9.00 2.31 3.43
N ILE A 95 9.11 3.20 2.44
CA ILE A 95 10.39 3.68 1.92
C ILE A 95 11.16 4.48 2.97
N SER A 96 10.52 5.40 3.71
CA SER A 96 11.18 6.12 4.80
C SER A 96 11.75 5.17 5.86
N ARG A 97 11.01 4.10 6.23
CA ARG A 97 11.51 3.09 7.16
C ARG A 97 12.71 2.33 6.59
N ARG A 98 12.72 2.03 5.29
CA ARG A 98 13.83 1.33 4.63
C ARG A 98 15.08 2.20 4.52
N ILE A 99 14.94 3.46 4.12
CA ILE A 99 16.04 4.44 4.09
C ILE A 99 16.70 4.53 5.47
N LYS A 100 15.88 4.69 6.52
CA LYS A 100 16.38 4.73 7.90
C LYS A 100 17.05 3.42 8.33
N ALA A 101 16.45 2.28 8.01
CA ALA A 101 17.01 0.96 8.36
C ALA A 101 18.36 0.68 7.70
N HIS A 102 18.59 1.23 6.50
CA HIS A 102 19.87 1.10 5.78
C HIS A 102 20.88 2.19 6.15
N GLY A 103 20.51 3.14 7.00
CA GLY A 103 21.39 4.24 7.42
C GLY A 103 21.79 5.19 6.28
N ILE A 104 20.95 5.32 5.26
CA ILE A 104 21.22 6.21 4.12
C ILE A 104 21.04 7.66 4.58
N ASP A 105 22.01 8.51 4.29
CA ASP A 105 21.94 9.93 4.63
C ASP A 105 20.84 10.64 3.84
N THR A 106 20.05 11.45 4.54
CA THR A 106 19.01 12.32 3.96
C THR A 106 19.13 13.74 4.47
N SER A 107 20.30 14.13 5.00
CA SER A 107 20.54 15.47 5.54
C SER A 107 20.39 16.57 4.48
N HIS A 108 20.68 16.24 3.22
CA HIS A 108 20.51 17.11 2.05
C HIS A 108 19.06 17.29 1.61
N PHE A 109 18.11 16.53 2.16
CA PHE A 109 16.70 16.72 1.82
C PHE A 109 16.23 18.09 2.28
N SER A 110 15.48 18.77 1.40
CA SER A 110 14.90 20.07 1.70
C SER A 110 13.96 19.94 2.89
N LEU A 111 14.36 20.53 4.01
CA LEU A 111 13.45 20.77 5.12
C LEU A 111 12.38 21.74 4.61
N VAL A 112 11.12 21.31 4.65
CA VAL A 112 10.00 22.25 4.47
C VAL A 112 9.99 23.17 5.68
N VAL A 113 10.78 24.25 5.63
CA VAL A 113 10.75 25.29 6.64
C VAL A 113 9.43 26.02 6.46
N ARG A 114 8.47 25.75 7.34
CA ARG A 114 7.27 26.57 7.42
C ARG A 114 7.70 27.97 7.80
N THR A 115 7.65 28.88 6.83
CA THR A 115 7.97 30.29 7.08
C THR A 115 6.95 30.88 8.06
N GLU A 116 7.32 31.93 8.79
CA GLU A 116 6.41 32.57 9.76
C GLU A 116 5.09 33.02 9.10
N ARG A 117 5.16 33.49 7.84
CA ARG A 117 3.98 33.81 7.01
C ARG A 117 3.07 32.60 6.74
N GLN A 118 3.65 31.40 6.63
CA GLN A 118 2.88 30.15 6.44
C GLN A 118 2.28 29.62 7.74
N ARG A 119 2.73 30.09 8.92
CA ARG A 119 2.17 29.70 10.23
C ARG A 119 0.70 30.10 10.38
N TYR A 120 0.34 31.23 9.76
CA TYR A 120 -1.02 31.77 9.73
C TYR A 120 -1.78 31.43 8.45
N ASN A 121 -1.15 30.76 7.48
CA ASN A 121 -1.82 30.29 6.26
C ASN A 121 -2.59 29.00 6.53
N GLN A 122 -3.69 29.15 7.27
CA GLN A 122 -4.63 28.08 7.62
C GLN A 122 -5.89 28.12 6.76
N ARG A 123 -5.81 28.67 5.54
CA ARG A 123 -6.96 28.75 4.63
C ARG A 123 -7.52 27.35 4.43
N ARG A 124 -8.70 27.11 5.00
CA ARG A 124 -9.46 25.90 4.80
C ARG A 124 -9.95 25.92 3.35
N ARG A 125 -9.56 24.92 2.56
CA ARG A 125 -10.10 24.74 1.20
C ARG A 125 -11.62 24.64 1.25
N THR A 126 -12.29 25.29 0.31
CA THR A 126 -13.76 25.25 0.16
C THR A 126 -14.21 23.89 -0.37
N ALA A 127 -15.51 23.60 -0.30
CA ALA A 127 -16.09 22.42 -0.94
C ALA A 127 -15.79 22.38 -2.45
N GLN A 128 -15.96 23.51 -3.14
CA GLN A 128 -15.72 23.63 -4.58
C GLN A 128 -14.25 23.41 -4.96
N GLU A 129 -13.32 23.79 -4.09
CA GLU A 129 -11.89 23.48 -4.31
C GLU A 129 -11.58 22.00 -4.07
N ILE A 130 -12.35 21.29 -3.25
CA ILE A 130 -12.12 19.88 -2.89
C ILE A 130 -12.82 18.93 -3.87
N LEU A 131 -14.04 19.25 -4.29
CA LEU A 131 -14.93 18.39 -5.07
C LEU A 131 -14.67 18.51 -6.58
N VAL A 132 -13.40 18.36 -6.93
CA VAL A 132 -12.90 18.42 -8.32
C VAL A 132 -12.16 17.13 -8.66
N GLU A 133 -12.06 16.85 -9.95
CA GLU A 133 -11.12 15.85 -10.43
C GLU A 133 -9.71 16.43 -10.46
N ASP A 134 -8.77 15.72 -9.83
CA ASP A 134 -7.34 16.07 -9.87
C ASP A 134 -6.64 15.28 -11.00
N THR A 135 -6.40 15.96 -12.13
CA THR A 135 -5.73 15.40 -13.31
C THR A 135 -4.21 15.57 -13.26
N SER A 136 -3.65 16.15 -12.20
CA SER A 136 -2.22 16.37 -12.09
C SER A 136 -1.46 15.04 -11.93
N ALA A 137 -0.25 14.98 -12.50
CA ALA A 137 0.65 13.84 -12.34
C ALA A 137 0.97 13.55 -10.86
N ASP A 138 0.97 14.61 -10.05
CA ASP A 138 1.31 14.62 -8.64
C ASP A 138 0.11 14.66 -7.69
N ALA A 139 -1.06 14.25 -8.19
CA ALA A 139 -2.31 14.27 -7.43
C ALA A 139 -2.15 13.58 -6.07
N ARG A 140 -2.71 14.20 -5.02
CA ARG A 140 -2.73 13.65 -3.67
C ARG A 140 -4.14 13.28 -3.28
N ARG A 141 -4.31 12.08 -2.73
CA ARG A 141 -5.62 11.63 -2.27
C ARG A 141 -6.13 12.55 -1.17
N VAL A 142 -7.30 13.14 -1.40
CA VAL A 142 -7.96 13.96 -0.38
C VAL A 142 -8.39 13.05 0.79
N PRO A 143 -8.06 13.40 2.05
CA PRO A 143 -8.53 12.65 3.21
C PRO A 143 -10.06 12.54 3.24
N SER A 144 -10.58 11.38 3.62
CA SER A 144 -12.02 11.11 3.65
C SER A 144 -12.79 12.11 4.53
N SER A 145 -12.21 12.54 5.66
CA SER A 145 -12.82 13.56 6.53
C SER A 145 -13.05 14.90 5.82
N ARG A 146 -12.15 15.30 4.91
CA ARG A 146 -12.31 16.52 4.11
C ARG A 146 -13.35 16.34 3.00
N LEU A 147 -13.42 15.16 2.39
CA LEU A 147 -14.44 14.84 1.39
C LEU A 147 -15.84 14.84 2.02
N LYS A 148 -16.06 14.11 3.12
CA LYS A 148 -17.35 14.09 3.84
C LYS A 148 -17.84 15.49 4.20
N ARG A 149 -16.92 16.32 4.70
CA ARG A 149 -17.20 17.70 5.07
C ARG A 149 -17.60 18.54 3.85
N ALA A 150 -16.87 18.42 2.75
CA ALA A 150 -17.22 19.11 1.50
C ALA A 150 -18.55 18.62 0.92
N MET A 151 -18.82 17.30 0.95
CA MET A 151 -20.10 16.73 0.53
C MET A 151 -21.27 17.27 1.37
N ARG A 152 -21.09 17.39 2.69
CA ARG A 152 -22.08 18.00 3.58
C ARG A 152 -22.31 19.49 3.27
N GLU A 153 -21.24 20.24 2.97
CA GLU A 153 -21.34 21.65 2.54
C GLU A 153 -22.15 21.79 1.24
N GLU A 154 -22.12 20.80 0.34
CA GLU A 154 -22.95 20.72 -0.88
C GLU A 154 -24.33 20.06 -0.66
N GLY A 155 -24.74 19.83 0.59
CA GLY A 155 -26.08 19.31 0.90
C GLY A 155 -26.25 17.79 0.77
N VAL A 156 -25.16 17.02 0.71
CA VAL A 156 -25.26 15.55 0.76
C VAL A 156 -25.62 15.09 2.17
N ASP A 157 -26.72 14.36 2.28
CA ASP A 157 -27.18 13.77 3.53
C ASP A 157 -26.20 12.73 4.09
N GLU A 158 -26.10 12.67 5.42
CA GLU A 158 -25.28 11.69 6.14
C GLU A 158 -25.99 10.32 6.26
N ARG A 159 -26.33 9.74 5.10
CA ARG A 159 -26.97 8.43 4.96
C ARG A 159 -26.31 7.60 3.87
N CYS A 160 -26.45 6.28 3.97
CA CYS A 160 -26.00 5.35 2.94
C CYS A 160 -26.81 5.53 1.66
N ALA A 161 -26.15 5.76 0.54
CA ALA A 161 -26.77 5.93 -0.77
C ALA A 161 -27.41 4.63 -1.32
N LEU A 162 -27.12 3.47 -0.74
CA LEU A 162 -27.68 2.18 -1.17
C LEU A 162 -28.86 1.72 -0.30
N CYS A 163 -28.67 1.62 1.01
CA CYS A 163 -29.71 1.11 1.91
C CYS A 163 -30.42 2.20 2.73
N GLY A 164 -30.01 3.46 2.61
CA GLY A 164 -30.62 4.58 3.33
C GLY A 164 -30.28 4.68 4.81
N ILE A 165 -29.54 3.73 5.39
CA ILE A 165 -29.16 3.79 6.81
C ILE A 165 -28.42 5.09 7.14
N GLU A 166 -28.80 5.71 8.24
CA GLU A 166 -28.18 6.93 8.76
C GLU A 166 -26.83 6.63 9.43
N GLY A 167 -26.15 7.68 9.92
CA GLY A 167 -24.90 7.57 10.67
C GLY A 167 -25.01 6.97 12.08
N VAL A 168 -26.03 6.14 12.35
CA VAL A 168 -26.26 5.49 13.65
C VAL A 168 -26.67 4.03 13.46
N TRP A 169 -26.09 3.13 14.25
CA TRP A 169 -26.41 1.70 14.28
C TRP A 169 -26.46 1.20 15.72
N LEU A 170 -27.60 0.64 16.13
CA LEU A 170 -27.84 0.17 17.50
C LEU A 170 -27.55 1.26 18.58
N GLY A 171 -27.84 2.52 18.26
CA GLY A 171 -27.57 3.66 19.15
C GLY A 171 -26.14 4.19 19.10
N GLU A 172 -25.22 3.52 18.41
CA GLU A 172 -23.83 3.91 18.30
C GLU A 172 -23.54 4.62 16.96
N PRO A 173 -22.56 5.56 16.90
CA PRO A 173 -22.18 6.20 15.64
C PRO A 173 -21.70 5.19 14.59
N LEU A 174 -22.35 5.17 13.43
CA LEU A 174 -21.97 4.36 12.29
C LEU A 174 -21.14 5.21 11.31
N PRO A 175 -19.83 4.96 11.18
CA PRO A 175 -19.01 5.70 10.23
C PRO A 175 -19.37 5.30 8.79
N LEU A 176 -20.12 6.16 8.09
CA LEU A 176 -20.30 6.02 6.64
C LEU A 176 -18.96 6.21 5.92
N GLU A 177 -18.70 5.46 4.87
CA GLU A 177 -17.47 5.48 4.08
C GLU A 177 -17.71 6.26 2.78
N VAL A 178 -16.71 7.04 2.34
CA VAL A 178 -16.77 7.70 1.03
C VAL A 178 -16.39 6.67 -0.02
N ASP A 179 -17.29 6.43 -0.96
CA ASP A 179 -17.07 5.60 -2.14
C ASP A 179 -17.04 6.47 -3.40
N HIS A 180 -16.15 6.08 -4.33
CA HIS A 180 -16.03 6.66 -5.66
C HIS A 180 -16.73 5.69 -6.62
N ILE A 181 -17.79 6.15 -7.29
CA ILE A 181 -18.63 5.28 -8.15
C ILE A 181 -17.79 4.63 -9.25
N ASP A 182 -16.87 5.39 -9.86
CA ASP A 182 -15.92 4.89 -10.87
C ASP A 182 -14.68 4.18 -10.29
N GLY A 183 -14.55 4.10 -8.97
CA GLY A 183 -13.37 3.57 -8.27
C GLY A 183 -12.10 4.43 -8.40
N ASN A 184 -12.15 5.57 -9.10
CA ASN A 184 -11.04 6.48 -9.30
C ASN A 184 -11.00 7.55 -8.21
N TRP A 185 -10.10 7.37 -7.25
CA TRP A 185 -9.90 8.29 -6.13
C TRP A 185 -9.53 9.73 -6.54
N ARG A 186 -9.09 9.97 -7.78
CA ARG A 186 -8.78 11.31 -8.29
C ARG A 186 -10.03 12.11 -8.64
N ASN A 187 -11.11 11.43 -9.02
CA ASN A 187 -12.36 12.05 -9.46
C ASN A 187 -13.26 12.35 -8.25
N ASN A 188 -13.01 13.48 -7.56
CA ASN A 188 -13.82 13.87 -6.40
C ASN A 188 -15.03 14.75 -6.77
N ARG A 189 -15.45 14.76 -8.05
CA ARG A 189 -16.68 15.47 -8.44
C ARG A 189 -17.85 14.93 -7.64
N ILE A 190 -18.74 15.82 -7.19
CA ILE A 190 -19.84 15.46 -6.27
C ILE A 190 -20.71 14.32 -6.82
N GLY A 191 -21.00 14.31 -8.13
CA GLY A 191 -21.76 13.24 -8.77
C GLY A 191 -21.06 11.88 -8.86
N ASN A 192 -19.74 11.82 -8.62
CA ASN A 192 -18.97 10.58 -8.56
C ASN A 192 -18.79 10.06 -7.11
N LEU A 193 -19.20 10.84 -6.10
CA LEU A 193 -19.04 10.48 -4.70
C LEU A 193 -20.36 10.03 -4.10
N ARG A 194 -20.31 9.02 -3.22
CA ARG A 194 -21.44 8.62 -2.38
C ARG A 194 -20.98 8.19 -1.01
N LEU A 195 -21.84 8.34 -0.01
CA LEU A 195 -21.63 7.78 1.32
C LEU A 195 -22.26 6.40 1.38
N LEU A 196 -21.51 5.40 1.85
CA LEU A 196 -22.00 4.03 2.02
C LEU A 196 -21.75 3.54 3.44
N CYS A 197 -22.67 2.79 4.02
CA CYS A 197 -22.36 2.07 5.26
C CYS A 197 -21.31 0.97 4.99
N PRO A 198 -20.58 0.50 6.02
CA PRO A 198 -19.54 -0.52 5.85
C PRO A 198 -20.04 -1.81 5.16
N ASN A 199 -21.28 -2.21 5.45
CA ASN A 199 -21.90 -3.39 4.85
C ASN A 199 -22.17 -3.19 3.36
N CYS A 200 -22.84 -2.11 2.97
CA CYS A 200 -23.10 -1.80 1.56
C CYS A 200 -21.83 -1.50 0.77
N HIS A 201 -20.84 -0.85 1.37
CA HIS A 201 -19.57 -0.62 0.68
C HIS A 201 -18.85 -1.94 0.40
N SER A 202 -18.92 -2.92 1.30
CA SER A 202 -18.27 -4.22 1.14
C SER A 202 -18.73 -5.03 -0.08
N THR A 203 -19.92 -4.74 -0.61
CA THR A 203 -20.51 -5.40 -1.78
C THR A 203 -20.13 -4.73 -3.10
N THR A 204 -19.54 -3.54 -3.07
CA THR A 204 -19.09 -2.84 -4.28
C THR A 204 -17.87 -3.54 -4.92
N ASP A 205 -17.72 -3.37 -6.23
CA ASP A 205 -16.58 -3.89 -6.98
C ASP A 205 -15.27 -3.17 -6.65
N SER A 206 -15.35 -1.92 -6.20
CA SER A 206 -14.23 -1.06 -5.81
C SER A 206 -13.76 -1.27 -4.35
N TYR A 207 -14.51 -2.03 -3.55
CA TYR A 207 -14.30 -2.12 -2.10
C TYR A 207 -12.87 -2.47 -1.71
N ARG A 208 -12.24 -1.60 -0.91
CA ARG A 208 -10.84 -1.76 -0.45
C ARG A 208 -9.84 -2.04 -1.58
N GLY A 209 -10.10 -1.53 -2.79
CA GLY A 209 -9.24 -1.76 -3.95
C GLY A 209 -9.44 -3.12 -4.61
N ARG A 210 -10.55 -3.82 -4.32
CA ARG A 210 -11.08 -4.87 -5.18
C ARG A 210 -11.15 -4.32 -6.61
N GLY A 211 -10.77 -5.14 -7.59
CA GLY A 211 -10.65 -4.74 -9.00
C GLY A 211 -9.29 -4.16 -9.45
N LYS A 212 -8.41 -3.69 -8.54
CA LYS A 212 -7.11 -3.09 -8.93
C LYS A 212 -6.06 -4.07 -9.49
N GLY A 213 -6.33 -5.38 -9.45
CA GLY A 213 -5.49 -6.42 -10.04
C GLY A 213 -6.01 -6.96 -11.39
N ARG A 214 -7.06 -6.36 -11.96
CA ARG A 214 -7.64 -6.77 -13.27
C ARG A 214 -7.30 -5.83 -14.42
N ALA A 215 -6.49 -4.80 -14.19
CA ALA A 215 -5.85 -4.08 -15.28
C ALA A 215 -4.69 -4.96 -15.79
N ALA A 216 -4.92 -5.58 -16.95
CA ALA A 216 -3.88 -6.21 -17.77
C ALA A 216 -2.83 -5.18 -18.21
#